data_AF-A0A6J6FPS2-F1
#
_entry.id   AF-A0A6J6FPS2-F1
#
_cell.length_a   1.000
_cell.length_b   1.000
_cell.length_c   1.000
_cell.angle_alpha   90.00
_cell.angle_beta   90.00
_cell.angle_gamma   90.00
#
_symmetry.space_group_name_H-M   'P 1'
#
loop_
_entity.id
_entity.type
_entity.pdbx_description
1 polymer ?
#
loop_
_entity_poly.entity_id
_entity_poly.type
_entity_poly.pdbx_seq_one_letter_code
_entity_poly.pdbx_strand_id
1 'polypeptide(L)'
;MAGRVRERFCRSVSALRTGAICLANCGTDTEEGPAHCNRGTVIATPPSEPRYNERIRAREVRLIGPDGSQVGVRTTADALVLARELDLDLVEVAPLANPPVCRIMDYGKFRYEEAQKLKESRKKTSQVTMKEVKFRPKIGKGDFDTKVRHMRDFLEDGHKVKVTLQFRGREVAHPELGSKILDAALEQLGSLAKVETQARLEGRNMTMVLLPDKKPAKKSTDKDSTDEQAPVAEAAVDLTPEANE
;
A
#
# COMPACT_ATOMS: atom_id res chain seq x y z
N MET A 1 50.64 34.09 6.55
CA MET A 1 50.05 35.37 6.99
C MET A 1 48.99 35.79 5.98
N ALA A 2 47.72 35.55 6.29
CA ALA A 2 46.55 36.23 5.69
C ALA A 2 45.34 35.86 6.55
N GLY A 3 44.84 36.85 7.29
CA GLY A 3 43.77 36.71 8.28
C GLY A 3 42.38 36.81 7.67
N ARG A 4 41.57 35.80 7.99
CA ARG A 4 40.14 35.80 8.32
C ARG A 4 39.49 37.18 8.53
N VAL A 5 38.41 37.49 7.79
CA VAL A 5 37.20 38.16 8.34
C VAL A 5 35.95 37.69 7.58
N ARG A 6 34.94 37.27 8.34
CA ARG A 6 33.57 36.93 7.92
C ARG A 6 32.72 38.20 7.91
N GLU A 7 31.95 38.44 6.85
CA GLU A 7 30.88 39.45 6.86
C GLU A 7 29.50 38.79 6.94
N ARG A 8 28.79 39.15 8.02
CA ARG A 8 27.37 38.91 8.24
C ARG A 8 26.61 40.08 7.61
N PHE A 9 25.67 39.79 6.73
CA PHE A 9 24.72 40.77 6.22
C PHE A 9 23.38 40.56 6.92
N CYS A 10 23.08 41.39 7.92
CA CYS A 10 21.71 41.60 8.40
C CYS A 10 21.62 43.00 9.02
N ARG A 11 21.11 43.94 8.22
CA ARG A 11 20.59 45.27 8.55
C ARG A 11 19.24 45.32 7.84
N SER A 12 18.13 45.86 8.35
CA SER A 12 17.87 47.01 9.22
C SER A 12 16.48 46.82 9.86
N VAL A 13 16.28 46.95 11.18
CA VAL A 13 16.14 48.16 12.02
C VAL A 13 14.79 48.88 11.87
N SER A 14 14.27 49.27 13.04
CA SER A 14 13.28 50.34 13.37
C SER A 14 11.84 49.86 13.62
N ALA A 15 11.18 50.15 14.74
CA ALA A 15 11.55 50.90 15.95
C ALA A 15 10.45 50.79 17.04
N LEU A 16 10.91 50.88 18.30
CA LEU A 16 10.33 51.59 19.45
C LEU A 16 8.85 51.39 19.85
N ARG A 17 8.63 50.85 21.07
CA ARG A 17 8.17 51.65 22.23
C ARG A 17 8.15 50.84 23.54
N THR A 18 8.75 51.42 24.58
CA THR A 18 8.34 51.49 26.01
C THR A 18 7.54 50.32 26.61
N GLY A 19 7.88 49.69 27.74
CA GLY A 19 8.80 49.99 28.85
C GLY A 19 8.56 48.98 29.99
N ALA A 20 9.09 49.30 31.18
CA ALA A 20 8.99 48.59 32.47
C ALA A 20 10.06 47.51 32.76
N ILE A 21 11.12 48.00 33.40
CA ILE A 21 12.05 47.29 34.27
C ILE A 21 11.34 47.01 35.60
N CYS A 22 11.29 45.75 36.04
CA CYS A 22 11.03 45.40 37.45
C CYS A 22 12.04 44.33 37.88
N LEU A 23 13.05 44.78 38.62
CA LEU A 23 13.94 43.97 39.46
C LEU A 23 13.52 44.22 40.90
N ALA A 24 12.99 43.19 41.59
CA ALA A 24 13.01 43.11 43.05
C ALA A 24 12.74 41.67 43.51
N ASN A 25 13.38 41.35 44.63
CA ASN A 25 13.65 40.04 45.21
C ASN A 25 12.44 39.27 45.79
N CYS A 26 12.60 37.94 45.77
CA CYS A 26 12.43 36.96 46.87
C CYS A 26 11.28 37.13 47.88
N GLY A 27 10.43 36.10 47.96
CA GLY A 27 9.47 35.90 49.05
C GLY A 27 8.55 34.70 48.82
N THR A 28 9.01 33.54 49.28
CA THR A 28 8.26 32.50 50.03
C THR A 28 6.81 32.14 49.66
N ASP A 29 6.65 30.85 49.39
CA ASP A 29 5.56 29.98 49.86
C ASP A 29 4.13 30.25 49.38
N THR A 30 3.74 29.55 48.31
CA THR A 30 2.40 28.96 48.21
C THR A 30 2.46 27.73 47.30
N GLU A 31 2.43 26.54 47.90
CA GLU A 31 2.28 25.28 47.20
C GLU A 31 0.83 25.10 46.74
N GLU A 32 0.53 25.39 45.47
CA GLU A 32 -0.69 24.90 44.81
C GLU A 32 -0.44 24.56 43.32
N GLY A 33 -0.41 23.25 43.02
CA GLY A 33 -0.62 22.67 41.68
C GLY A 33 0.62 22.55 40.76
N PRO A 34 0.73 21.45 39.99
CA PRO A 34 -0.34 21.14 39.05
C PRO A 34 -0.98 19.80 39.36
N ALA A 35 -2.32 19.81 39.37
CA ALA A 35 -3.10 18.59 39.19
C ALA A 35 -2.54 17.80 38.01
N HIS A 36 -2.04 16.60 38.29
CA HIS A 36 -1.80 15.59 37.27
C HIS A 36 -3.17 15.23 36.69
N CYS A 37 -3.63 16.05 35.75
CA CYS A 37 -4.73 15.71 34.89
C CYS A 37 -4.33 14.45 34.15
N ASN A 38 -4.94 13.34 34.55
CA ASN A 38 -4.92 12.07 33.85
C ASN A 38 -5.55 12.33 32.47
N ARG A 39 -4.76 12.88 31.54
CA ARG A 39 -5.06 12.86 30.12
C ARG A 39 -4.95 11.40 29.72
N GLY A 40 -6.08 10.71 29.86
CA GLY A 40 -6.30 9.41 29.27
C GLY A 40 -5.79 9.50 27.84
N THR A 41 -4.74 8.75 27.57
CA THR A 41 -4.22 8.53 26.23
C THR A 41 -5.39 8.00 25.41
N VAL A 42 -5.97 8.86 24.57
CA VAL A 42 -6.95 8.45 23.58
C VAL A 42 -6.19 7.53 22.64
N ILE A 43 -6.32 6.22 22.88
CA ILE A 43 -5.77 5.18 22.05
C ILE A 43 -6.31 5.46 20.64
N ALA A 44 -5.41 5.76 19.70
CA ALA A 44 -5.75 6.04 18.33
C ALA A 44 -6.64 4.91 17.80
N THR A 45 -7.93 5.22 17.58
CA THR A 45 -8.89 4.24 17.09
C THR A 45 -8.39 3.73 15.74
N PRO A 46 -8.25 2.41 15.54
CA PRO A 46 -7.84 1.86 14.25
C PRO A 46 -8.81 2.30 13.15
N PRO A 47 -8.37 2.30 11.88
CA PRO A 47 -9.16 2.84 10.77
C PRO A 47 -10.52 2.14 10.67
N SER A 48 -11.55 2.95 10.91
CA SER A 48 -13.01 2.77 10.74
C SER A 48 -13.55 1.35 10.82
N GLU A 49 -13.65 0.79 12.03
CA GLU A 49 -14.69 -0.19 12.28
C GLU A 49 -16.06 0.52 12.18
N PRO A 50 -17.01 0.01 11.38
CA PRO A 50 -18.31 0.65 11.24
C PRO A 50 -19.04 0.64 12.59
N ARG A 51 -19.66 1.77 12.93
CA ARG A 51 -20.47 1.88 14.14
C ARG A 51 -21.79 1.16 13.91
N TYR A 52 -22.30 0.53 14.95
CA TYR A 52 -23.56 -0.21 14.89
C TYR A 52 -24.48 0.17 16.06
N ASN A 53 -25.79 0.06 15.83
CA ASN A 53 -26.86 0.26 16.81
C ASN A 53 -26.67 1.55 17.64
N GLU A 54 -26.56 1.42 18.96
CA GLU A 54 -26.47 2.53 19.92
C GLU A 54 -25.14 3.30 19.84
N ARG A 55 -24.15 2.81 19.09
CA ARG A 55 -22.89 3.52 18.88
C ARG A 55 -23.03 4.64 17.84
N ILE A 56 -24.15 4.70 17.11
CA ILE A 56 -24.44 5.73 16.13
C ILE A 56 -24.84 7.02 16.85
N ARG A 57 -24.09 8.11 16.62
CA ARG A 57 -24.28 9.41 17.30
C ARG A 57 -25.10 10.42 16.52
N ALA A 58 -25.44 10.12 15.27
CA ALA A 58 -26.21 11.01 14.42
C ALA A 58 -27.67 11.13 14.91
N ARG A 59 -28.32 12.26 14.64
CA ARG A 59 -29.75 12.44 14.94
C ARG A 59 -30.64 11.96 13.79
N GLU A 60 -30.19 12.21 12.57
CA GLU A 60 -30.86 11.85 11.33
C GLU A 60 -29.94 10.96 10.50
N VAL A 61 -30.51 9.93 9.90
CA VAL A 61 -29.80 8.95 9.07
C VAL A 61 -30.57 8.69 7.79
N ARG A 62 -29.84 8.44 6.70
CA ARG A 62 -30.42 7.89 5.47
C ARG A 62 -30.45 6.38 5.60
N LEU A 63 -31.66 5.81 5.66
CA LEU A 63 -31.89 4.39 5.89
C LEU A 63 -32.02 3.61 4.59
N ILE A 64 -31.28 2.50 4.52
CA ILE A 64 -31.38 1.47 3.48
C ILE A 64 -31.82 0.16 4.15
N GLY A 65 -32.89 -0.45 3.65
CA GLY A 65 -33.40 -1.74 4.12
C GLY A 65 -32.47 -2.92 3.76
N PRO A 66 -32.77 -4.13 4.25
CA PRO A 66 -31.94 -5.32 4.05
C PRO A 66 -31.81 -5.70 2.56
N ASP A 67 -32.88 -5.53 1.79
CA ASP A 67 -32.93 -5.85 0.35
C ASP A 67 -32.40 -4.72 -0.55
N GLY A 68 -31.86 -3.65 0.05
CA GLY A 68 -31.42 -2.45 -0.68
C GLY A 68 -32.53 -1.45 -0.98
N SER A 69 -33.74 -1.64 -0.43
CA SER A 69 -34.83 -0.67 -0.52
C SER A 69 -34.45 0.64 0.20
N GLN A 70 -34.65 1.77 -0.48
CA GLN A 70 -34.35 3.09 0.09
C GLN A 70 -35.59 3.63 0.82
N VAL A 71 -35.55 3.65 2.16
CA VAL A 71 -36.65 4.16 3.01
C VAL A 71 -36.58 5.69 3.13
N GLY A 72 -35.41 6.29 2.87
CA GLY A 72 -35.20 7.73 2.88
C GLY A 72 -34.52 8.23 4.15
N VAL A 73 -34.75 9.49 4.51
CA VAL A 73 -34.19 10.09 5.74
C VAL A 73 -35.15 9.82 6.90
N ARG A 74 -34.62 9.25 7.99
CA ARG A 74 -35.36 8.94 9.22
C ARG A 74 -34.53 9.34 10.44
N THR A 75 -35.18 9.43 11.60
CA THR A 75 -34.43 9.60 12.85
C THR A 75 -33.70 8.30 13.19
N THR A 76 -32.61 8.40 13.96
CA THR A 76 -31.90 7.20 14.44
C THR A 76 -32.77 6.32 15.32
N ALA A 77 -33.67 6.90 16.10
CA ALA A 77 -34.63 6.16 16.91
C ALA A 77 -35.54 5.28 16.05
N ASP A 78 -36.16 5.85 15.01
CA ASP A 78 -37.03 5.11 14.10
C ASP A 78 -36.26 3.99 13.39
N ALA A 79 -35.03 4.27 12.95
CA ALA A 79 -34.17 3.29 12.29
C ALA A 79 -33.79 2.11 13.21
N LEU A 80 -33.58 2.37 14.51
CA LEU A 80 -33.31 1.31 15.49
C LEU A 80 -34.55 0.46 15.77
N VAL A 81 -35.75 1.05 15.78
CA VAL A 81 -37.00 0.30 15.93
C VAL A 81 -37.19 -0.64 14.75
N LEU A 82 -37.04 -0.14 13.51
CA LEU A 82 -37.15 -0.95 12.30
C LEU A 82 -36.11 -2.09 12.25
N ALA A 83 -34.89 -1.84 12.73
CA ALA A 83 -33.87 -2.87 12.81
C ALA A 83 -34.27 -3.98 13.80
N ARG A 84 -34.82 -3.62 14.97
CA ARG A 84 -35.30 -4.56 15.98
C ARG A 84 -36.52 -5.36 15.53
N GLU A 85 -37.45 -4.75 14.78
CA GLU A 85 -38.61 -5.45 14.22
C GLU A 85 -38.21 -6.56 13.24
N LEU A 86 -37.05 -6.42 12.60
CA LEU A 86 -36.50 -7.37 11.65
C LEU A 86 -35.44 -8.30 12.27
N ASP A 87 -35.18 -8.19 13.58
CA ASP A 87 -34.10 -8.90 14.29
C ASP A 87 -32.71 -8.72 13.64
N LEU A 88 -32.45 -7.55 13.05
CA LEU A 88 -31.19 -7.18 12.39
C LEU A 88 -30.53 -5.97 13.07
N ASP A 89 -29.25 -5.73 12.76
CA ASP A 89 -28.52 -4.57 13.27
C ASP A 89 -28.60 -3.37 12.33
N LEU A 90 -28.52 -2.17 12.90
CA LEU A 90 -28.33 -0.93 12.16
C LEU A 90 -26.83 -0.65 12.03
N VAL A 91 -26.27 -0.78 10.83
CA VAL A 91 -24.83 -0.57 10.58
C VAL A 91 -24.59 0.71 9.78
N GLU A 92 -23.69 1.56 10.27
CA GLU A 92 -23.25 2.78 9.60
C GLU A 92 -22.18 2.46 8.55
N VAL A 93 -22.54 2.48 7.26
CA VAL A 93 -21.63 2.15 6.14
C VAL A 93 -20.84 3.38 5.69
N ALA A 94 -21.44 4.57 5.72
CA ALA A 94 -20.82 5.81 5.30
C ALA A 94 -21.05 6.93 6.34
N PRO A 95 -20.10 7.14 7.26
CA PRO A 95 -20.19 8.20 8.28
C PRO A 95 -19.89 9.60 7.72
N LEU A 96 -19.25 9.70 6.55
CA LEU A 96 -18.81 10.96 5.96
C LEU A 96 -19.92 11.71 5.19
N ALA A 97 -21.07 11.08 4.97
CA ALA A 97 -22.20 11.69 4.28
C ALA A 97 -23.09 12.50 5.24
N ASN A 98 -23.68 13.59 4.76
CA ASN A 98 -24.68 14.38 5.49
C ASN A 98 -26.05 14.28 4.78
N PRO A 99 -27.05 13.58 5.32
CA PRO A 99 -27.05 12.75 6.54
C PRO A 99 -26.31 11.40 6.36
N PRO A 100 -25.74 10.80 7.43
CA PRO A 100 -24.98 9.55 7.36
C PRO A 100 -25.83 8.39 6.87
N VAL A 101 -25.20 7.46 6.14
CA VAL A 101 -25.91 6.34 5.51
C VAL A 101 -25.81 5.10 6.39
N CYS A 102 -26.97 4.66 6.86
CA CYS A 102 -27.13 3.45 7.66
C CYS A 102 -27.88 2.39 6.85
N ARG A 103 -27.41 1.14 6.94
CA ARG A 103 -28.06 -0.01 6.31
C ARG A 103 -28.41 -1.04 7.38
N ILE A 104 -29.62 -1.59 7.30
CA ILE A 104 -30.09 -2.67 8.17
C ILE A 104 -29.46 -3.97 7.67
N MET A 105 -28.60 -4.60 8.47
CA MET A 105 -27.92 -5.86 8.15
C MET A 105 -27.38 -6.53 9.40
N ASP A 106 -27.03 -7.81 9.32
CA ASP A 106 -26.28 -8.51 10.37
C ASP A 106 -24.82 -8.02 10.42
N TYR A 107 -24.38 -7.51 11.58
CA TYR A 107 -23.02 -7.01 11.78
C TYR A 107 -21.95 -8.12 11.68
N GLY A 108 -22.24 -9.30 12.23
CA GLY A 108 -21.32 -10.44 12.25
C GLY A 108 -20.99 -10.93 10.84
N LYS A 109 -22.01 -11.09 9.99
CA LYS A 109 -21.83 -11.47 8.59
C LYS A 109 -21.05 -10.41 7.82
N PHE A 110 -21.38 -9.14 8.01
CA PHE A 110 -20.68 -8.03 7.36
C PHE A 110 -19.18 -8.01 7.71
N ARG A 111 -18.83 -8.14 8.99
CA ARG A 111 -17.43 -8.17 9.46
C ARG A 111 -16.65 -9.34 8.88
N TYR A 112 -17.28 -10.51 8.76
CA TYR A 112 -16.65 -11.65 8.13
C TYR A 112 -16.37 -11.40 6.65
N GLU A 113 -17.36 -10.90 5.90
CA GLU A 113 -17.19 -10.58 4.49
C GLU A 113 -16.13 -9.49 4.25
N GLU A 114 -16.14 -8.44 5.07
CA GLU A 114 -15.13 -7.38 5.02
C GLU A 114 -13.73 -7.94 5.31
N ALA A 115 -13.59 -8.77 6.34
CA ALA A 115 -12.33 -9.43 6.66
C ALA A 115 -11.85 -10.36 5.52
N GLN A 116 -12.76 -11.10 4.87
CA GLN A 116 -12.41 -11.93 3.72
C GLN A 116 -12.01 -11.08 2.52
N LYS A 117 -12.76 -10.03 2.20
CA LYS A 117 -12.42 -9.08 1.12
C LYS A 117 -11.06 -8.42 1.38
N LEU A 118 -10.75 -8.05 2.63
CA LEU A 118 -9.44 -7.51 3.02
C LEU A 118 -8.33 -8.56 2.89
N LYS A 119 -8.58 -9.83 3.25
CA LYS A 119 -7.61 -10.91 3.05
C LYS A 119 -7.37 -11.17 1.57
N GLU A 120 -8.42 -11.21 0.76
CA GLU A 120 -8.32 -11.35 -0.67
C GLU A 120 -7.61 -10.17 -1.33
N SER A 121 -7.91 -8.94 -0.92
CA SER A 121 -7.26 -7.74 -1.49
C SER A 121 -5.77 -7.70 -1.14
N ARG A 122 -5.40 -8.12 0.07
CA ARG A 122 -4.00 -8.30 0.49
C ARG A 122 -3.29 -9.40 -0.30
N LYS A 123 -3.96 -10.51 -0.61
CA LYS A 123 -3.42 -11.58 -1.47
C LYS A 123 -3.27 -11.13 -2.93
N LYS A 124 -4.26 -10.41 -3.45
CA LYS A 124 -4.29 -9.85 -4.82
C LYS A 124 -3.24 -8.76 -5.01
N THR A 125 -2.93 -8.01 -3.94
CA THR A 125 -1.86 -7.01 -3.93
C THR A 125 -0.52 -7.72 -3.72
N SER A 126 0.19 -8.01 -4.80
CA SER A 126 1.59 -8.40 -4.71
C SER A 126 2.39 -7.27 -4.09
N GLN A 127 2.96 -7.49 -2.91
CA GLN A 127 3.78 -6.49 -2.22
C GLN A 127 5.06 -6.25 -3.01
N VAL A 128 5.12 -5.14 -3.75
CA VAL A 128 6.32 -4.71 -4.47
C VAL A 128 7.36 -4.26 -3.45
N THR A 129 8.29 -5.16 -3.12
CA THR A 129 9.41 -4.89 -2.22
C THR A 129 10.62 -4.42 -3.02
N MET A 130 11.44 -3.55 -2.43
CA MET A 130 12.74 -3.19 -2.99
C MET A 130 13.78 -4.21 -2.53
N LYS A 131 14.33 -4.99 -3.46
CA LYS A 131 15.40 -5.97 -3.21
C LYS A 131 16.74 -5.35 -3.51
N GLU A 132 17.71 -5.54 -2.61
CA GLU A 132 19.06 -5.02 -2.79
C GLU A 132 20.01 -6.14 -3.23
N VAL A 133 20.73 -5.93 -4.34
CA VAL A 133 21.77 -6.85 -4.83
C VAL A 133 23.11 -6.16 -4.78
N LYS A 134 24.08 -6.76 -4.10
CA LYS A 134 25.41 -6.17 -3.88
C LYS A 134 26.46 -6.80 -4.77
N PHE A 135 27.19 -5.96 -5.50
CA PHE A 135 28.31 -6.36 -6.34
C PHE A 135 29.64 -5.87 -5.77
N ARG A 136 30.71 -6.59 -6.12
CA ARG A 136 32.09 -6.17 -5.91
C ARG A 136 32.73 -5.90 -7.29
N PRO A 137 33.72 -4.99 -7.40
CA PRO A 137 34.41 -4.75 -8.67
C PRO A 137 35.22 -5.94 -9.17
N LYS A 138 35.69 -6.82 -8.26
CA LYS A 138 36.50 -8.03 -8.57
C LYS A 138 35.65 -9.29 -8.48
N ILE A 139 34.62 -9.37 -9.31
CA ILE A 139 33.76 -10.57 -9.42
C ILE A 139 34.29 -11.53 -10.48
N GLY A 140 34.20 -12.82 -10.22
CA GLY A 140 34.39 -13.85 -11.23
C GLY A 140 33.11 -14.04 -12.07
N LYS A 141 33.25 -14.62 -13.27
CA LYS A 141 32.11 -14.85 -14.19
C LYS A 141 30.96 -15.65 -13.54
N GLY A 142 31.27 -16.71 -12.79
CA GLY A 142 30.23 -17.52 -12.14
C GLY A 142 29.41 -16.80 -11.06
N ASP A 143 30.02 -15.88 -10.29
CA ASP A 143 29.29 -15.07 -9.30
C ASP A 143 28.43 -14.00 -9.99
N PHE A 144 28.93 -13.43 -11.09
CA PHE A 144 28.17 -12.49 -11.92
C PHE A 144 26.90 -13.14 -12.46
N ASP A 145 27.02 -14.29 -13.13
CA ASP A 145 25.88 -14.99 -13.73
C ASP A 145 24.83 -15.38 -12.68
N THR A 146 25.27 -15.81 -11.50
CA THR A 146 24.36 -16.16 -10.39
C THR A 146 23.56 -14.96 -9.90
N LYS A 147 24.19 -13.78 -9.78
CA LYS A 147 23.50 -12.56 -9.39
C LYS A 147 22.57 -12.04 -10.47
N VAL A 148 22.93 -12.18 -11.75
CA VAL A 148 22.03 -11.85 -12.86
C VAL A 148 20.79 -12.74 -12.84
N ARG A 149 20.93 -14.04 -12.57
CA ARG A 149 19.78 -14.93 -12.37
C ARG A 149 18.87 -14.46 -11.23
N HIS A 150 19.43 -14.14 -10.06
CA HIS A 150 18.61 -13.60 -8.96
C HIS A 150 17.93 -12.27 -9.33
N MET A 151 18.61 -11.38 -10.04
CA MET A 151 18.01 -10.12 -10.52
C MET A 151 16.85 -10.40 -11.48
N ARG A 152 16.99 -11.38 -12.37
CA ARG A 152 15.92 -11.82 -13.26
C ARG A 152 14.73 -12.36 -12.47
N ASP A 153 14.95 -13.25 -11.50
CA ASP A 153 13.88 -13.81 -10.66
C ASP A 153 13.12 -12.70 -9.93
N PHE A 154 13.82 -11.70 -9.36
CA PHE A 154 13.18 -10.57 -8.70
C PHE A 154 12.36 -9.69 -9.65
N LEU A 155 12.82 -9.49 -10.88
CA LEU A 155 12.08 -8.74 -11.88
C LEU A 155 10.86 -9.51 -12.39
N GLU A 156 10.95 -10.84 -12.51
CA GLU A 156 9.83 -11.72 -12.84
C GLU A 156 8.77 -11.72 -11.73
N ASP A 157 9.17 -11.66 -10.46
CA ASP A 157 8.30 -11.50 -9.30
C ASP A 157 7.68 -10.08 -9.18
N GLY A 158 8.13 -9.13 -10.02
CA GLY A 158 7.63 -7.76 -10.03
C GLY A 158 8.21 -6.89 -8.90
N HIS A 159 9.36 -7.25 -8.35
CA HIS A 159 10.07 -6.46 -7.34
C HIS A 159 10.96 -5.40 -7.98
N LYS A 160 11.15 -4.28 -7.26
CA LYS A 160 12.16 -3.28 -7.64
C LYS A 160 13.53 -3.77 -7.21
N VAL A 161 14.53 -3.68 -8.06
CA VAL A 161 15.89 -4.14 -7.74
C VAL A 161 16.82 -2.94 -7.64
N LYS A 162 17.41 -2.74 -6.46
CA LYS A 162 18.50 -1.79 -6.23
C LYS A 162 19.82 -2.54 -6.30
N VAL A 163 20.55 -2.33 -7.39
CA VAL A 163 21.89 -2.85 -7.60
C VAL A 163 22.88 -1.89 -6.95
N THR A 164 23.72 -2.38 -6.05
CA THR A 164 24.74 -1.60 -5.35
C THR A 164 26.11 -2.21 -5.57
N LEU A 165 26.99 -1.52 -6.28
CA LEU A 165 28.40 -1.86 -6.38
C LEU A 165 29.17 -1.18 -5.25
N GLN A 166 29.92 -1.94 -4.47
CA GLN A 166 30.70 -1.39 -3.36
C GLN A 166 32.17 -1.29 -3.75
N PHE A 167 32.71 -0.07 -3.78
CA PHE A 167 34.14 0.14 -4.01
C PHE A 167 34.95 0.00 -2.73
N ARG A 168 36.10 -0.68 -2.82
CA ARG A 168 37.11 -0.66 -1.76
C ARG A 168 38.08 0.49 -1.96
N GLY A 169 37.91 1.57 -1.21
CA GLY A 169 38.89 2.65 -0.97
C GLY A 169 39.64 3.13 -2.21
N ARG A 170 40.75 2.48 -2.54
CA ARG A 170 41.60 2.77 -3.71
C ARG A 170 40.88 2.57 -5.06
N GLU A 171 39.84 1.73 -5.08
CA GLU A 171 39.04 1.42 -6.27
C GLU A 171 37.99 2.50 -6.57
N VAL A 172 37.76 3.47 -5.67
CA VAL A 172 36.86 4.62 -5.91
C VAL A 172 37.36 5.50 -7.06
N ALA A 173 38.67 5.49 -7.32
CA ALA A 173 39.27 6.24 -8.42
C ALA A 173 38.97 5.64 -9.81
N HIS A 174 38.47 4.40 -9.90
CA HIS A 174 38.16 3.73 -11.16
C HIS A 174 36.66 3.40 -11.26
N PRO A 175 35.79 4.41 -11.44
CA PRO A 175 34.36 4.18 -11.66
C PRO A 175 34.07 3.42 -12.96
N GLU A 176 34.99 3.47 -13.94
CA GLU A 176 34.86 2.81 -15.25
C GLU A 176 34.71 1.28 -15.15
N LEU A 177 35.34 0.64 -14.17
CA LEU A 177 35.19 -0.80 -13.96
C LEU A 177 33.79 -1.13 -13.43
N GLY A 178 33.23 -0.21 -12.65
CA GLY A 178 31.89 -0.37 -12.10
C GLY A 178 30.79 -0.17 -13.14
N SER A 179 30.92 0.86 -13.97
CA SER A 179 29.97 1.11 -15.07
C SER A 179 29.93 -0.08 -16.02
N LYS A 180 31.09 -0.60 -16.45
CA LYS A 180 31.17 -1.77 -17.33
C LYS A 180 30.43 -3.01 -16.79
N ILE A 181 30.50 -3.26 -15.48
CA ILE A 181 29.79 -4.41 -14.87
C ILE A 181 28.28 -4.17 -14.86
N LEU A 182 27.84 -2.94 -14.59
CA LEU A 182 26.43 -2.58 -14.59
C LEU A 182 25.85 -2.61 -16.01
N ASP A 183 26.60 -2.12 -17.00
CA ASP A 183 26.24 -2.16 -18.42
C ASP A 183 26.12 -3.62 -18.89
N ALA A 184 27.07 -4.49 -18.54
CA ALA A 184 26.98 -5.93 -18.84
C ALA A 184 25.78 -6.60 -18.16
N ALA A 185 25.43 -6.19 -16.93
CA ALA A 185 24.23 -6.71 -16.26
C ALA A 185 22.95 -6.22 -16.94
N LEU A 186 22.91 -4.98 -17.43
CA LEU A 186 21.78 -4.44 -18.20
C LEU A 186 21.62 -5.16 -19.54
N GLU A 187 22.70 -5.45 -20.26
CA GLU A 187 22.66 -6.20 -21.51
C GLU A 187 22.05 -7.59 -21.33
N GLN A 188 22.42 -8.31 -20.27
CA GLN A 188 21.83 -9.62 -19.98
C GLN A 188 20.36 -9.55 -19.52
N LEU A 189 19.93 -8.45 -18.89
CA LEU A 189 18.56 -8.25 -18.41
C LEU A 189 17.63 -7.58 -19.44
N GLY A 190 18.16 -7.11 -20.58
CA GLY A 190 17.63 -5.98 -21.37
C GLY A 190 16.14 -5.97 -21.74
N SER A 191 15.46 -7.11 -21.85
CA SER A 191 14.02 -7.18 -22.16
C SER A 191 13.09 -7.18 -20.95
N LEU A 192 13.63 -7.29 -19.73
CA LEU A 192 12.87 -7.44 -18.48
C LEU A 192 12.97 -6.22 -17.55
N ALA A 193 13.96 -5.35 -17.77
CA ALA A 193 14.35 -4.31 -16.84
C ALA A 193 14.28 -2.89 -17.45
N LYS A 194 13.46 -2.03 -16.83
CA LYS A 194 13.46 -0.59 -17.06
C LYS A 194 14.38 0.12 -16.07
N VAL A 195 15.25 0.99 -16.55
CA VAL A 195 16.14 1.77 -15.67
C VAL A 195 15.39 3.00 -15.13
N GLU A 196 15.20 3.10 -13.80
CA GLU A 196 14.66 4.30 -13.12
C GLU A 196 15.75 5.32 -12.88
N THR A 197 16.84 4.84 -12.28
CA THR A 197 18.01 5.62 -11.89
C THR A 197 19.22 4.97 -12.52
N GLN A 198 19.84 5.67 -13.46
CA GLN A 198 21.11 5.28 -14.06
C GLN A 198 22.22 5.24 -13.01
N ALA A 199 23.33 4.56 -13.33
CA ALA A 199 24.44 4.31 -12.42
C ALA A 199 24.96 5.61 -11.77
N ARG A 200 24.62 5.81 -10.48
CA ARG A 200 24.96 7.01 -9.71
C ARG A 200 26.00 6.68 -8.65
N LEU A 201 27.04 7.51 -8.55
CA LEU A 201 28.05 7.39 -7.51
C LEU A 201 27.55 8.06 -6.22
N GLU A 202 27.22 7.24 -5.23
CA GLU A 202 26.91 7.64 -3.85
C GLU A 202 28.14 7.37 -2.97
N GLY A 203 29.13 8.26 -3.06
CA GLY A 203 30.37 8.21 -2.28
C GLY A 203 31.22 6.98 -2.60
N ARG A 204 31.11 5.94 -1.77
CA ARG A 204 31.85 4.66 -1.95
C ARG A 204 31.04 3.59 -2.69
N ASN A 205 29.78 3.86 -2.99
CA ASN A 205 28.91 2.92 -3.66
C ASN A 205 28.47 3.48 -5.02
N MET A 206 28.35 2.62 -6.03
CA MET A 206 27.61 2.94 -7.25
C MET A 206 26.25 2.26 -7.16
N THR A 207 25.16 3.01 -7.29
CA THR A 207 23.80 2.47 -7.21
C THR A 207 23.08 2.63 -8.53
N MET A 208 22.29 1.62 -8.87
CA MET A 208 21.39 1.59 -10.03
C MET A 208 20.06 0.99 -9.58
N VAL A 209 18.94 1.53 -10.03
CA VAL A 209 17.60 1.03 -9.70
C VAL A 209 16.87 0.59 -10.96
N LEU A 210 16.43 -0.66 -10.94
CA LEU A 210 15.70 -1.32 -12.01
C LEU A 210 14.24 -1.52 -11.60
N LEU A 211 13.32 -1.20 -12.50
CA LEU A 211 11.92 -1.63 -12.44
C LEU A 211 11.69 -2.82 -13.36
N PRO A 212 10.73 -3.68 -13.02
CA PRO A 212 10.23 -4.67 -13.95
C PRO A 212 9.43 -3.98 -15.08
N ASP A 213 9.73 -4.32 -16.33
CA ASP A 213 8.94 -3.86 -17.50
C ASP A 213 7.57 -4.55 -17.56
N LYS A 214 7.52 -5.80 -17.11
CA LYS A 214 6.26 -6.51 -16.93
C LYS A 214 5.59 -6.00 -15.66
N LYS A 215 4.53 -5.20 -15.82
CA LYS A 215 3.47 -5.10 -14.81
C LYS A 215 3.15 -6.54 -14.38
N PRO A 216 3.14 -6.89 -13.08
CA PRO A 216 3.01 -8.29 -12.66
C PRO A 216 1.77 -8.86 -13.33
N ALA A 217 2.00 -9.68 -14.36
CA ALA A 217 0.94 -10.33 -15.07
C ALA A 217 0.34 -11.26 -14.03
N LYS A 218 -0.90 -10.98 -13.62
CA LYS A 218 -1.73 -12.00 -13.00
C LYS A 218 -1.58 -13.22 -13.91
N LYS A 219 -0.94 -14.28 -13.43
CA LYS A 219 -0.98 -15.59 -14.10
C LYS A 219 -2.47 -15.95 -14.11
N SER A 220 -3.17 -15.65 -15.20
CA SER A 220 -4.41 -16.31 -15.53
C SER A 220 -4.01 -17.76 -15.76
N THR A 221 -4.34 -18.60 -14.79
CA THR A 221 -4.53 -20.02 -15.03
C THR A 221 -5.69 -20.15 -16.01
N ASP A 222 -5.41 -20.00 -17.30
CA ASP A 222 -6.27 -20.53 -18.35
C ASP A 222 -6.12 -22.05 -18.29
N LYS A 223 -7.20 -22.70 -17.89
CA LYS A 223 -7.34 -24.15 -17.92
C LYS A 223 -7.31 -24.58 -19.38
N ASP A 224 -6.42 -25.52 -19.65
CA ASP A 224 -6.49 -26.47 -20.74
C ASP A 224 -7.91 -27.04 -20.85
N SER A 225 -8.66 -26.61 -21.87
CA SER A 225 -9.80 -27.35 -22.41
C SER A 225 -9.29 -28.09 -23.63
N THR A 226 -8.73 -29.28 -23.40
CA THR A 226 -8.49 -30.24 -24.46
C THR A 226 -9.86 -30.68 -25.00
N ASP A 227 -10.11 -30.35 -26.26
CA ASP A 227 -11.08 -30.95 -27.16
C ASP A 227 -11.12 -32.47 -26.97
N GLU A 228 -12.24 -33.00 -26.50
CA GLU A 228 -12.60 -34.40 -26.73
C GLU A 228 -13.54 -34.44 -27.93
N GLN A 229 -12.91 -34.57 -29.11
CA GLN A 229 -13.58 -34.86 -30.37
C GLN A 229 -14.46 -36.11 -30.23
N ALA A 230 -15.68 -35.99 -30.71
CA ALA A 230 -16.55 -37.11 -31.05
C ALA A 230 -15.88 -38.05 -32.07
N PRO A 231 -16.00 -39.38 -31.88
CA PRO A 231 -15.95 -40.32 -32.99
C PRO A 231 -17.35 -40.85 -33.34
N VAL A 232 -17.72 -40.57 -34.58
CA VAL A 232 -18.70 -41.32 -35.39
C VAL A 232 -18.26 -42.78 -35.50
N ALA A 233 -19.16 -43.72 -35.22
CA ALA A 233 -19.07 -45.11 -35.64
C ALA A 233 -20.47 -45.70 -35.87
N GLU A 234 -20.55 -46.47 -36.94
CA GLU A 234 -21.72 -47.00 -37.64
C GLU A 234 -22.46 -48.10 -36.85
N ALA A 235 -23.78 -48.20 -37.05
CA ALA A 235 -24.50 -49.47 -36.98
C ALA A 235 -25.72 -49.42 -37.91
N ALA A 236 -25.63 -50.21 -38.97
CA ALA A 236 -26.71 -50.56 -39.87
C ALA A 236 -27.74 -51.48 -39.17
N VAL A 237 -29.02 -51.32 -39.51
CA VAL A 237 -29.97 -52.45 -39.59
C VAL A 237 -31.09 -52.10 -40.57
N ASP A 238 -30.94 -52.73 -41.74
CA ASP A 238 -31.92 -53.52 -42.50
C ASP A 238 -33.31 -52.98 -42.87
N LEU A 239 -33.58 -53.16 -44.16
CA LEU A 239 -34.85 -52.99 -44.87
C LEU A 239 -35.86 -54.08 -44.50
N THR A 240 -37.14 -53.72 -44.37
CA THR A 240 -38.18 -54.49 -45.08
C THR A 240 -39.45 -53.65 -45.28
N PRO A 241 -40.05 -53.65 -46.49
CA PRO A 241 -41.26 -52.89 -46.84
C PRO A 241 -42.47 -53.81 -47.04
N GLU A 242 -43.64 -53.49 -46.50
CA GLU A 242 -44.97 -53.99 -46.90
C GLU A 242 -46.01 -53.02 -46.27
N ALA A 243 -47.19 -52.69 -46.79
CA ALA A 243 -47.92 -52.71 -48.05
C ALA A 243 -49.29 -52.05 -47.73
N ASN A 244 -50.06 -51.67 -48.75
CA ASN A 244 -51.46 -51.17 -48.69
C ASN A 244 -52.35 -52.00 -47.73
N GLU A 245 -53.38 -51.47 -47.06
CA GLU A 245 -54.63 -50.87 -47.57
C GLU A 245 -55.39 -50.17 -46.43
#